data_AF-A0A957XVK8-F1
#
_entry.id   AF-A0A957XVK8-F1
#
_cell.length_a   1.000
_cell.length_b   1.000
_cell.length_c   1.000
_cell.angle_alpha   90.00
_cell.angle_beta   90.00
_cell.angle_gamma   90.00
#
_symmetry.space_group_name_H-M   'P 1'
#
loop_
_entity.id
_entity.type
_entity.pdbx_description
1 polymer ?
#
loop_
_entity_poly.entity_id
_entity_poly.type
_entity_poly.pdbx_seq_one_letter_code
_entity_poly.pdbx_strand_id
1 'polypeptide(L)'
;DGVTEQAILGVEAPLWTETVRTMDDLEYLVFPRLLGYSEIGWSPAEGRSWDEYRQRLAAHGPRLEAQGVDFYRAPEIPWQGN
;
A
#
# COMPACT_ATOMS: atom_id res chain seq x y z
N ASP A 1 8.01 -0.95 31.79
CA ASP A 1 6.73 -0.49 31.21
C ASP A 1 6.93 -0.06 29.78
N GLY A 2 6.06 -0.53 28.87
CA GLY A 2 6.14 -0.26 27.42
C GLY A 2 5.14 0.81 26.97
N VAL A 3 5.13 1.11 25.68
CA VAL A 3 4.18 2.04 25.05
C VAL A 3 2.79 1.38 25.00
N THR A 4 1.75 2.09 25.44
CA THR A 4 0.36 1.64 25.35
C THR A 4 -0.26 2.03 24.01
N GLU A 5 -1.34 1.36 23.60
CA GLU A 5 -2.05 1.67 22.35
C GLU A 5 -2.55 3.12 22.31
N GLN A 6 -3.00 3.66 23.45
CA GLN A 6 -3.49 5.05 23.52
C GLN A 6 -2.40 6.10 23.27
N ALA A 7 -1.13 5.71 23.34
CA ALA A 7 0.00 6.60 23.04
C ALA A 7 0.39 6.60 21.54
N ILE A 8 -0.22 5.74 20.72
CA ILE A 8 0.02 5.66 19.28
C ILE A 8 -0.91 6.64 18.56
N LEU A 9 -0.34 7.70 17.97
CA LEU A 9 -1.12 8.67 17.18
C LEU A 9 -1.56 8.13 15.82
N GLY A 10 -0.78 7.23 15.23
CA GLY A 10 -1.07 6.68 13.91
C GLY A 10 0.17 6.07 13.26
N VAL A 11 0.14 5.99 11.92
CA VAL A 11 1.21 5.44 11.09
C VAL A 11 1.61 6.44 10.00
N GLU A 12 2.85 6.34 9.54
CA GLU A 12 3.38 7.10 8.41
C GLU A 12 4.09 6.13 7.46
N ALA A 13 4.06 6.44 6.16
CA ALA A 13 4.74 5.70 5.11
C ALA A 13 5.77 6.60 4.43
N PRO A 14 6.96 6.80 5.04
CA PRO A 14 7.96 7.69 4.48
C PRO A 14 8.54 7.12 3.19
N LEU A 15 8.71 7.99 2.19
CA LEU A 15 9.47 7.72 0.97
C LEU A 15 10.81 8.45 1.03
N TRP A 16 11.88 7.67 1.09
CA TRP A 16 13.24 8.16 0.95
C TRP A 16 13.56 8.33 -0.54
N THR A 17 14.19 9.44 -0.92
CA THR A 17 14.31 9.87 -2.33
C THR A 17 15.73 9.78 -2.89
N GLU A 18 16.66 9.14 -2.19
CA GLU A 18 18.06 8.98 -2.63
C GLU A 18 18.16 8.30 -4.01
N THR A 19 17.22 7.41 -4.34
CA THR A 19 17.17 6.68 -5.62
C THR A 19 16.05 7.13 -6.56
N VAL A 20 15.22 8.09 -6.15
CA VAL A 20 14.05 8.56 -6.92
C VAL A 20 14.48 9.68 -7.85
N ARG A 21 14.31 9.51 -9.17
CA ARG A 21 14.71 10.51 -10.18
C ARG A 21 13.53 10.99 -11.01
N THR A 22 12.48 10.19 -11.13
CA THR A 22 11.27 10.50 -11.91
C THR A 22 10.00 10.28 -11.07
N MET A 23 8.86 10.70 -11.62
CA MET A 23 7.57 10.37 -11.01
C MET A 23 7.29 8.87 -11.08
N ASP A 24 7.62 8.22 -12.19
CA ASP A 24 7.49 6.77 -12.35
C ASP A 24 8.31 6.02 -11.29
N ASP A 25 9.54 6.46 -10.98
CA ASP A 25 10.35 5.87 -9.88
C ASP A 25 9.62 6.00 -8.53
N LEU A 26 9.00 7.16 -8.27
CA LEU A 26 8.24 7.41 -7.05
C LEU A 26 7.02 6.50 -6.97
N GLU A 27 6.21 6.48 -8.03
CA GLU A 27 4.98 5.69 -8.10
C GLU A 27 5.28 4.20 -7.96
N TYR A 28 6.29 3.69 -8.66
CA TYR A 28 6.74 2.30 -8.58
C TYR A 28 7.19 1.89 -7.16
N LEU A 29 7.83 2.80 -6.42
CA LEU A 29 8.25 2.53 -5.05
C LEU A 29 7.10 2.68 -4.05
N VAL A 30 6.18 3.61 -4.27
CA VAL A 30 5.09 3.91 -3.34
C VAL A 30 3.94 2.91 -3.49
N PHE A 31 3.55 2.61 -4.73
CA PHE A 31 2.46 1.70 -5.04
C PHE A 31 2.97 0.28 -5.31
N PRO A 32 2.26 -0.74 -4.81
CA PRO A 32 0.92 -0.69 -4.20
C PRO A 32 0.92 -0.53 -2.67
N ARG A 33 2.09 -0.45 -2.02
CA ARG A 33 2.24 -0.52 -0.55
C ARG A 33 1.53 0.62 0.20
N LEU A 34 1.44 1.81 -0.41
CA LEU A 34 0.74 2.95 0.17
C LEU A 34 -0.75 2.66 0.49
N LEU A 35 -1.40 1.83 -0.33
CA LEU A 35 -2.79 1.41 -0.09
C LEU A 35 -2.90 0.59 1.19
N GLY A 36 -1.88 -0.21 1.52
CA GLY A 36 -1.82 -1.02 2.73
C GLY A 36 -1.55 -0.19 3.98
N TYR A 37 -0.64 0.79 3.90
CA TYR A 37 -0.45 1.74 5.00
C TYR A 37 -1.70 2.53 5.31
N SER A 38 -2.46 2.92 4.27
CA SER A 38 -3.74 3.60 4.43
C SER A 38 -4.78 2.71 5.14
N GLU A 39 -4.84 1.42 4.81
CA GLU A 39 -5.66 0.45 5.53
C GLU A 39 -5.24 0.30 6.99
N ILE A 40 -3.94 0.28 7.28
CA ILE A 40 -3.43 0.19 8.66
C ILE A 40 -3.83 1.40 9.49
N GLY A 41 -3.77 2.60 8.91
CA GLY A 41 -4.12 3.84 9.60
C GLY A 41 -5.62 4.08 9.74
N TRP A 42 -6.46 3.40 8.95
CA TRP A 42 -7.90 3.71 8.86
C TRP A 42 -8.82 2.58 9.33
N SER A 43 -8.53 1.34 8.94
CA SER A 43 -9.42 0.21 9.21
C SER A 43 -9.20 -0.34 10.63
N PRO A 44 -10.26 -0.88 11.27
CA PRO A 44 -10.13 -1.54 12.56
C PRO A 44 -9.06 -2.64 12.52
N ALA A 45 -8.36 -2.84 13.64
CA ALA A 45 -7.36 -3.90 13.73
C ALA A 45 -8.00 -5.29 13.65
N GLU A 46 -9.17 -5.44 14.26
CA GLU A 46 -9.95 -6.67 14.28
C GLU A 46 -10.44 -7.03 12.87
N GLY A 47 -10.26 -8.29 12.48
CA GLY A 47 -10.72 -8.80 11.18
C GLY A 47 -9.82 -8.49 9.99
N ARG A 48 -8.71 -7.76 10.15
CA ARG A 48 -7.71 -7.61 9.09
C ARG A 48 -7.06 -8.97 8.78
N SER A 49 -7.09 -9.34 7.50
CA SER A 49 -6.50 -10.58 7.00
C SER A 49 -5.70 -10.29 5.73
N TRP A 50 -4.46 -10.76 5.68
CA TRP A 50 -3.64 -10.63 4.48
C TRP A 50 -4.27 -11.31 3.27
N ASP A 51 -4.85 -12.50 3.47
CA ASP A 51 -5.46 -13.28 2.38
C ASP A 51 -6.68 -12.60 1.78
N GLU A 52 -7.44 -11.87 2.59
CA GLU A 52 -8.56 -11.06 2.12
C GLU A 52 -8.06 -9.76 1.49
N TYR A 53 -7.16 -9.05 2.16
CA TYR A 53 -6.61 -7.77 1.70
C TYR A 53 -5.94 -7.90 0.33
N ARG A 54 -5.15 -8.95 0.07
CA ARG A 54 -4.48 -9.11 -1.23
C ARG A 54 -5.45 -9.25 -2.40
N GLN A 55 -6.67 -9.74 -2.16
CA GLN A 55 -7.73 -9.78 -3.18
C GLN A 55 -8.28 -8.38 -3.46
N ARG A 56 -8.52 -7.57 -2.42
CA ARG A 56 -8.91 -6.17 -2.58
C ARG A 56 -7.81 -5.34 -3.22
N LEU A 57 -6.55 -5.56 -2.83
CA LEU A 57 -5.39 -4.91 -3.42
C LEU A 57 -5.28 -5.22 -4.91
N ALA A 58 -5.47 -6.48 -5.31
CA ALA A 58 -5.47 -6.87 -6.70
C ALA A 58 -6.52 -6.11 -7.53
N ALA A 59 -7.70 -5.84 -6.95
CA ALA A 59 -8.77 -5.08 -7.61
C ALA A 59 -8.42 -3.58 -7.80
N HIS A 60 -7.38 -3.06 -7.16
CA HIS A 60 -6.87 -1.72 -7.44
C HIS A 60 -6.01 -1.65 -8.71
N GLY A 61 -5.45 -2.77 -9.19
CA GLY A 61 -4.59 -2.82 -10.38
C GLY A 61 -5.20 -2.10 -11.59
N PRO A 62 -6.40 -2.47 -12.06
CA PRO A 62 -7.05 -1.81 -13.20
C PRO A 62 -7.34 -0.32 -12.97
N ARG A 63 -7.54 0.10 -11.71
CA ARG A 63 -7.79 1.51 -11.38
C ARG A 63 -6.52 2.33 -11.47
N LEU A 64 -5.41 1.81 -10.95
CA LEU A 64 -4.09 2.45 -11.04
C LEU A 64 -3.64 2.55 -12.51
N GLU A 65 -3.82 1.48 -13.28
CA GLU A 65 -3.57 1.48 -14.73
C GLU A 65 -4.40 2.55 -15.46
N ALA A 66 -5.70 2.62 -15.19
CA ALA A 66 -6.58 3.61 -15.82
C ALA A 66 -6.21 5.06 -15.43
N GLN A 67 -5.56 5.25 -14.28
CA GLN A 67 -5.04 6.54 -13.83
C GLN A 67 -3.63 6.85 -14.36
N GLY A 68 -2.99 5.89 -15.03
CA GLY A 68 -1.61 6.02 -15.51
C GLY A 68 -0.57 6.02 -14.39
N VAL A 69 -0.88 5.42 -13.23
CA VAL A 69 0.03 5.30 -12.09
C VAL A 69 0.87 4.04 -12.22
N ASP A 70 2.20 4.16 -12.22
CA ASP A 70 3.09 3.00 -12.19
C ASP A 70 3.09 2.33 -10.80
N PHE A 71 3.25 1.02 -10.76
CA PHE A 71 3.32 0.27 -9.51
C PHE A 71 4.00 -1.08 -9.67
N TYR A 72 4.69 -1.50 -8.61
CA TYR A 72 5.28 -2.83 -8.59
C TYR A 72 4.21 -3.94 -8.51
N ARG A 73 4.12 -4.77 -9.55
CA ARG A 73 3.29 -5.98 -9.56
C ARG A 73 3.95 -7.10 -8.77
N ALA A 74 3.77 -7.05 -7.46
CA ALA A 74 4.25 -8.06 -6.53
C ALA A 74 3.66 -9.45 -6.88
N PRO A 75 4.48 -10.52 -7.02
CA PRO A 75 4.03 -11.87 -7.43
C PRO A 75 3.00 -12.52 -6.50
N GLU A 76 2.96 -12.14 -5.23
CA GLU A 76 2.05 -12.66 -4.22
C GLU A 76 0.62 -12.11 -4.32
N ILE A 77 0.44 -11.03 -5.10
CA ILE A 77 -0.86 -10.38 -5.32
C ILE A 77 -1.50 -10.96 -6.60
N PRO A 78 -2.73 -11.48 -6.51
CA PRO A 78 -3.43 -12.06 -7.65
C PRO A 78 -4.05 -10.96 -8.54
N TRP A 79 -3.20 -10.14 -9.17
CA TRP A 79 -3.62 -8.96 -9.96
C TRP A 79 -4.75 -9.26 -10.95
N GLN A 80 -5.73 -8.36 -10.99
CA GLN A 80 -6.84 -8.40 -11.95
C GLN A 80 -6.52 -7.46 -13.11
N GLY A 81 -6.90 -7.82 -14.34
CA GLY A 81 -6.47 -7.11 -15.56
C GLY A 81 -5.56 -7.98 -16.41
N ASN A 82 -5.29 -7.57 -17.64
CA ASN A 82 -4.57 -8.36 -18.65
C ASN A 82 -3.11 -8.68 -18.27
#